data_AF-A0A5M6BWC3-F1
#
_entry.id   AF-A0A5M6BWC3-F1
#
_cell.length_a   1.000
_cell.length_b   1.000
_cell.length_c   1.000
_cell.angle_alpha   90.00
_cell.angle_beta   90.00
_cell.angle_gamma   90.00
#
_symmetry.space_group_name_H-M   'P 1'
#
loop_
_entity.id
_entity.type
_entity.pdbx_description
1 polymer ?
#
loop_
_entity_poly.entity_id
_entity_poly.type
_entity_poly.pdbx_seq_one_letter_code
_entity_poly.pdbx_strand_id
1 'polypeptide(L)'
;MSSSASSSIRRLPFRQALTSLKSGPGAVTLSSNVSAIKLRFVAKNSEAGPRQFLRNYAPKLAYANPSLPIQIERIRDPRSKHRNPKSPDAGAVWENGEQPKPEMIVSFHGAAAQTLPLTHLDGEKILAQLISVAGEERPQGIEAPQL
;
A
#
# COMPACT_ATOMS: atom_id res chain seq x y z
N MET A 1 8.02 30.04 3.73
CA MET A 1 7.73 28.74 4.35
C MET A 1 6.30 28.35 3.98
N SER A 2 6.11 27.59 2.89
CA SER A 2 4.76 27.30 2.39
C SER A 2 4.17 26.15 3.20
N SER A 3 3.18 26.48 4.03
CA SER A 3 2.33 25.50 4.73
C SER A 3 1.69 24.59 3.69
N SER A 4 2.13 23.33 3.62
CA SER A 4 1.50 22.32 2.77
C SER A 4 0.17 21.94 3.42
N ALA A 5 -0.85 22.76 3.19
CA ALA A 5 -2.22 22.43 3.52
C ALA A 5 -2.52 21.07 2.87
N SER A 6 -2.78 20.07 3.71
CA SER A 6 -2.99 18.69 3.31
C SER A 6 -4.28 18.56 2.49
N SER A 7 -4.24 18.93 1.20
CA SER A 7 -5.34 18.77 0.27
C SER A 7 -5.41 17.31 -0.14
N SER A 8 -6.15 16.53 0.66
CA SER A 8 -6.59 15.20 0.24
C SER A 8 -7.14 15.29 -1.18
N ILE A 9 -6.75 14.38 -2.09
CA ILE A 9 -7.20 14.34 -3.49
C ILE A 9 -8.73 14.51 -3.59
N ARG A 10 -9.47 13.98 -2.60
CA ARG A 10 -10.93 14.08 -2.48
C ARG A 10 -11.49 15.50 -2.38
N ARG A 11 -10.67 16.49 -2.00
CA ARG A 11 -11.07 17.88 -1.82
C ARG A 11 -10.61 18.79 -2.97
N LEU A 12 -9.86 18.24 -3.93
CA LEU A 12 -9.38 19.00 -5.08
C LEU A 12 -10.46 19.06 -6.17
N PRO A 13 -10.56 20.18 -6.91
CA PRO A 13 -11.31 20.23 -8.16
C PRO A 13 -10.87 19.11 -9.11
N PHE A 14 -11.81 18.55 -9.88
CA PHE A 14 -11.59 17.37 -10.72
C PHE A 14 -10.32 17.45 -11.60
N ARG A 15 -10.11 18.57 -12.30
CA ARG A 15 -8.91 18.76 -13.15
C ARG A 15 -7.61 18.72 -12.33
N GLN A 16 -7.60 19.35 -11.16
CA GLN A 16 -6.43 19.35 -10.26
C GLN A 16 -6.19 17.97 -9.66
N ALA A 17 -7.26 17.24 -9.32
CA ALA A 17 -7.19 15.86 -8.86
C ALA A 17 -6.57 14.94 -9.91
N LEU A 18 -7.01 15.04 -11.17
CA LEU A 18 -6.42 14.28 -12.28
C LEU A 18 -4.94 14.62 -12.50
N THR A 19 -4.57 15.90 -12.49
CA THR A 19 -3.16 16.29 -12.61
C THR A 19 -2.34 15.73 -11.45
N SER A 20 -2.87 15.76 -10.22
CA SER A 20 -2.20 15.19 -9.04
C SER A 20 -2.04 13.67 -9.10
N LEU A 21 -2.98 12.96 -9.73
CA LEU A 21 -2.90 11.50 -9.94
C LEU A 21 -1.86 11.14 -11.02
N LYS A 22 -1.79 11.93 -12.09
CA LYS A 22 -0.85 11.75 -13.21
C LYS A 22 0.60 12.09 -12.86
N SER A 23 0.85 12.81 -11.76
CA SER A 23 2.16 13.37 -11.46
C SER A 23 2.62 13.14 -10.02
N GLY A 24 3.94 13.19 -9.84
CA GLY A 24 4.60 13.04 -8.54
C GLY A 24 5.04 11.61 -8.23
N PRO A 25 5.59 11.39 -7.03
CA PRO A 25 6.40 10.20 -6.73
C PRO A 25 5.63 8.88 -6.81
N GLY A 26 4.31 8.86 -6.59
CA GLY A 26 3.50 7.63 -6.69
C GLY A 26 2.96 7.32 -8.07
N ALA A 27 3.16 8.18 -9.08
CA ALA A 27 2.70 7.97 -10.44
C ALA A 27 3.71 7.14 -11.24
N VAL A 28 3.99 5.93 -10.76
CA VAL A 28 5.00 5.03 -11.31
C VAL A 28 4.32 3.83 -11.95
N THR A 29 4.76 3.45 -13.15
CA THR A 29 4.35 2.21 -13.82
C THR A 29 5.23 1.07 -13.29
N LEU A 30 4.60 0.02 -12.77
CA LEU A 30 5.31 -1.17 -12.27
C LEU A 30 5.57 -2.16 -13.42
N SER A 31 6.50 -3.10 -13.20
CA SER A 31 6.77 -4.16 -14.18
C SER A 31 5.51 -4.99 -14.45
N SER A 32 5.33 -5.44 -15.69
CA SER A 32 4.27 -6.38 -16.09
C SER A 32 4.37 -7.73 -15.38
N ASN A 33 5.51 -8.03 -14.76
CA ASN A 33 5.69 -9.23 -13.96
C ASN A 33 4.90 -9.20 -12.65
N VAL A 34 4.52 -8.01 -12.15
CA VAL A 34 3.71 -7.85 -10.94
C VAL A 34 2.25 -8.18 -11.26
N SER A 35 1.71 -9.17 -10.55
CA SER A 35 0.33 -9.64 -10.76
C SER A 35 -0.68 -9.02 -9.81
N ALA A 36 -0.30 -8.73 -8.56
CA ALA A 36 -1.17 -8.11 -7.57
C ALA A 36 -0.38 -7.49 -6.41
N ILE A 37 -0.97 -6.49 -5.76
CA ILE A 37 -0.46 -5.91 -4.51
C ILE A 37 -1.53 -6.02 -3.44
N LYS A 38 -1.17 -6.54 -2.27
CA LYS A 38 -2.04 -6.55 -1.08
C LYS A 38 -1.38 -5.79 0.06
N LEU A 39 -2.04 -4.76 0.57
CA LEU A 39 -1.57 -3.96 1.71
C LEU A 39 -2.45 -4.24 2.93
N ARG A 40 -1.87 -4.72 4.02
CA ARG A 40 -2.58 -5.05 5.26
C ARG A 40 -2.01 -4.26 6.43
N PHE A 41 -2.86 -3.50 7.12
CA PHE A 41 -2.45 -2.70 8.28
C PHE A 41 -3.62 -2.35 9.20
N VAL A 42 -3.33 -2.04 10.47
CA VAL A 42 -4.33 -1.60 11.44
C VAL A 42 -4.77 -0.16 11.16
N ALA A 43 -6.07 0.12 11.12
CA ALA A 43 -6.61 1.38 10.63
C ALA A 43 -6.32 2.59 11.53
N LYS A 44 -6.18 2.37 12.84
CA LYS A 44 -6.01 3.39 13.89
C LYS A 44 -4.93 2.95 14.87
N ASN A 45 -4.33 3.92 15.57
CA ASN A 45 -3.30 3.72 16.60
C ASN A 45 -2.16 2.77 16.18
N SER A 46 -1.82 2.79 14.89
CA SER A 46 -0.73 2.04 14.30
C SER A 46 0.26 2.99 13.63
N GLU A 47 1.35 2.39 13.15
CA GLU A 47 2.34 3.05 12.30
C GLU A 47 1.69 3.96 11.24
N ALA A 48 2.24 5.16 11.10
CA ALA A 48 1.70 6.18 10.21
C ALA A 48 2.01 5.89 8.74
N GLY A 49 3.10 5.20 8.45
CA GLY A 49 3.57 4.89 7.10
C GLY A 49 2.53 4.28 6.18
N PRO A 50 1.91 3.13 6.53
CA PRO A 50 0.89 2.51 5.69
C PRO A 50 -0.31 3.44 5.40
N ARG A 51 -0.68 4.28 6.37
CA ARG A 51 -1.75 5.29 6.18
C ARG A 51 -1.32 6.41 5.25
N GLN A 52 -0.07 6.87 5.35
CA GLN A 52 0.51 7.85 4.41
C GLN A 52 0.61 7.26 3.01
N PHE A 53 1.09 6.02 2.87
CA PHE A 53 1.15 5.27 1.62
C PHE A 53 -0.22 5.20 0.95
N LEU A 54 -1.24 4.71 1.69
CA LEU A 54 -2.61 4.60 1.21
C LEU A 54 -3.19 5.95 0.77
N ARG A 55 -2.87 7.03 1.49
CA ARG A 55 -3.43 8.36 1.21
C ARG A 55 -2.77 9.06 0.02
N ASN A 56 -1.44 8.98 -0.08
CA ASN A 56 -0.66 9.85 -0.96
C ASN A 56 -0.14 9.14 -2.21
N TYR A 57 0.08 7.82 -2.14
CA TYR A 57 0.80 7.07 -3.18
C TYR A 57 -0.09 6.01 -3.84
N ALA A 58 -0.84 5.22 -3.08
CA ALA A 58 -1.69 4.15 -3.63
C ALA A 58 -2.69 4.61 -4.72
N PRO A 59 -3.37 5.78 -4.60
CA PRO A 59 -4.27 6.26 -5.65
C PRO A 59 -3.55 6.59 -6.96
N LYS A 60 -2.33 7.14 -6.86
CA LYS A 60 -1.50 7.47 -8.03
C LYS A 60 -0.99 6.21 -8.71
N LEU A 61 -0.59 5.21 -7.90
CA LEU A 61 -0.15 3.92 -8.37
C LEU A 61 -1.27 3.18 -9.11
N ALA A 62 -2.48 3.16 -8.54
CA ALA A 62 -3.66 2.59 -9.19
C ALA A 62 -4.02 3.29 -10.50
N TYR A 63 -3.85 4.61 -10.55
CA TYR A 63 -4.10 5.39 -11.76
C TYR A 63 -3.09 5.09 -12.88
N ALA A 64 -1.81 4.90 -12.52
CA ALA A 64 -0.75 4.54 -13.47
C ALA A 64 -0.83 3.06 -13.92
N ASN A 65 -1.39 2.18 -13.10
CA ASN A 65 -1.43 0.72 -13.35
C ASN A 65 -2.88 0.20 -13.29
N PRO A 66 -3.74 0.53 -14.27
CA PRO A 66 -5.17 0.20 -14.22
C PRO A 66 -5.48 -1.30 -14.28
N SER A 67 -4.58 -2.11 -14.84
CA SER A 67 -4.71 -3.57 -14.91
C SER A 67 -4.27 -4.29 -13.63
N LEU A 68 -3.58 -3.59 -12.72
CA LEU A 68 -3.00 -4.19 -11.52
C LEU A 68 -4.01 -4.16 -10.36
N PRO A 69 -4.45 -5.32 -9.83
CA PRO A 69 -5.28 -5.37 -8.64
C PRO A 69 -4.50 -4.92 -7.40
N ILE A 70 -4.96 -3.85 -6.76
CA ILE A 70 -4.43 -3.34 -5.49
C ILE A 70 -5.49 -3.56 -4.40
N GLN A 71 -5.24 -4.52 -3.51
CA GLN A 71 -6.10 -4.86 -2.38
C GLN A 71 -5.64 -4.17 -1.10
N ILE A 72 -6.58 -3.59 -0.36
CA ILE A 72 -6.29 -2.88 0.89
C ILE A 72 -7.11 -3.50 2.01
N GLU A 73 -6.42 -4.14 2.94
CA GLU A 73 -7.01 -4.75 4.13
C GLU A 73 -6.75 -3.86 5.35
N ARG A 74 -7.79 -3.13 5.75
CA ARG A 74 -7.75 -2.26 6.94
C ARG A 74 -8.27 -3.02 8.14
N ILE A 75 -7.36 -3.44 9.01
CA ILE A 75 -7.70 -4.19 10.22
C ILE A 75 -8.26 -3.21 11.26
N ARG A 76 -9.36 -3.60 11.92
CA ARG A 76 -9.99 -2.80 12.96
C ARG A 76 -9.12 -2.79 14.21
N ASP A 77 -9.15 -1.67 14.93
CA ASP A 77 -8.40 -1.52 16.18
C ASP A 77 -9.35 -1.71 17.38
N PRO A 78 -9.20 -2.78 18.18
CA PRO A 78 -10.00 -3.02 19.39
C PRO A 78 -9.83 -1.91 20.44
N ARG A 79 -8.71 -1.18 20.42
CA ARG A 79 -8.44 -0.08 21.35
C ARG A 79 -9.22 1.19 21.01
N SER A 80 -9.78 1.27 19.80
CA SER A 80 -10.57 2.41 19.35
C SER A 80 -11.88 2.46 20.13
N LYS A 81 -12.01 3.39 21.08
CA LYS A 81 -13.28 3.63 21.79
C LYS A 81 -14.26 4.32 20.85
N HIS A 82 -15.40 3.67 20.58
CA HIS A 82 -16.49 4.27 19.80
C HIS A 82 -17.60 4.74 20.72
N ARG A 83 -17.97 6.02 20.60
CA ARG A 83 -19.16 6.58 21.27
C ARG A 83 -20.47 5.99 20.69
N ASN A 84 -20.42 5.45 19.48
CA ASN A 84 -21.54 4.79 18.83
C ASN A 84 -21.50 3.27 19.11
N PRO A 85 -22.50 2.71 19.81
CA PRO A 85 -22.59 1.27 20.08
C PRO A 85 -22.74 0.39 18.83
N LYS A 86 -23.23 0.96 17.71
CA LYS A 86 -23.39 0.26 16.42
C LYS A 86 -22.18 0.43 15.49
N SER A 87 -21.03 0.83 16.02
CA SER A 87 -19.81 0.93 15.21
C SER A 87 -19.40 -0.46 14.73
N PRO A 88 -19.02 -0.64 13.46
CA PRO A 88 -18.44 -1.90 12.99
C PRO A 88 -17.12 -2.24 13.73
N ASP A 89 -16.48 -1.24 14.33
CA ASP A 89 -15.26 -1.42 15.13
C ASP A 89 -15.56 -1.87 16.57
N ALA A 90 -16.83 -1.89 17.01
CA ALA A 90 -17.21 -2.36 18.33
C ALA A 90 -16.99 -3.88 18.42
N GLY A 91 -16.18 -4.32 19.38
CA GLY A 91 -15.89 -5.74 19.60
C GLY A 91 -14.89 -6.36 18.62
N ALA A 92 -14.08 -5.55 17.92
CA ALA A 92 -12.94 -6.09 17.20
C ALA A 92 -12.03 -6.88 18.15
N VAL A 93 -11.49 -8.00 17.69
CA VAL A 93 -10.50 -8.80 18.42
C VAL A 93 -9.39 -9.13 17.42
N TRP A 94 -8.14 -8.96 17.84
CA TRP A 94 -7.01 -9.40 17.02
C TRP A 94 -6.76 -10.89 17.23
N GLU A 95 -6.29 -11.56 16.17
CA GLU A 95 -5.83 -12.93 16.27
C GLU A 95 -4.71 -13.01 17.33
N ASN A 96 -4.85 -13.93 18.27
CA ASN A 96 -3.94 -14.15 19.40
C ASN A 96 -3.81 -12.96 20.38
N GLY A 97 -4.64 -11.93 20.28
CA GLY A 97 -4.61 -10.74 21.15
C GLY A 97 -3.45 -9.78 20.88
N GLU A 98 -2.61 -10.05 19.87
CA GLU A 98 -1.48 -9.21 19.50
C GLU A 98 -1.81 -8.26 18.35
N GLN A 99 -1.19 -7.09 18.33
CA GLN A 99 -1.39 -6.13 17.24
C GLN A 99 -0.79 -6.67 15.93
N PRO A 100 -1.59 -6.84 14.85
CA PRO A 100 -1.05 -7.29 13.59
C PRO A 100 -0.02 -6.29 13.06
N LYS A 101 1.13 -6.82 12.63
CA LYS A 101 2.19 -6.00 12.03
C LYS A 101 1.76 -5.58 10.62
N PRO A 102 2.03 -4.33 10.22
CA PRO A 102 1.68 -3.88 8.88
C PRO A 102 2.61 -4.52 7.85
N GLU A 103 2.03 -5.02 6.76
CA GLU A 103 2.74 -5.75 5.71
C GLU A 103 2.17 -5.42 4.33
N MET A 104 3.01 -5.53 3.31
CA MET A 104 2.62 -5.48 1.91
C MET A 104 3.07 -6.76 1.21
N ILE A 105 2.16 -7.42 0.48
CA ILE A 105 2.45 -8.60 -0.31
C ILE A 105 2.44 -8.20 -1.77
N VAL A 106 3.54 -8.45 -2.47
CA VAL A 106 3.69 -8.23 -3.91
C VAL A 106 3.70 -9.59 -4.58
N SER A 107 2.69 -9.85 -5.42
CA SER A 107 2.56 -11.11 -6.17
C SER A 107 3.11 -10.93 -7.58
N PHE A 108 3.67 -12.00 -8.15
CA PHE A 108 4.26 -12.01 -9.49
C PHE A 108 3.62 -13.11 -10.36
N HIS A 109 3.66 -12.97 -11.69
CA HIS A 109 3.07 -13.96 -12.61
C HIS A 109 3.87 -15.27 -12.74
N GLY A 110 5.15 -15.28 -12.37
CA GLY A 110 6.02 -16.46 -12.49
C GLY A 110 7.02 -16.63 -11.34
N ALA A 111 6.81 -15.92 -10.23
CA ALA A 111 7.69 -15.98 -9.06
C ALA A 111 6.87 -15.99 -7.78
N ALA A 112 7.48 -16.46 -6.69
CA ALA A 112 6.87 -16.45 -5.37
C ALA A 112 6.53 -15.01 -4.95
N ALA A 113 5.39 -14.84 -4.28
CA ALA A 113 5.01 -13.56 -3.70
C ALA A 113 6.04 -13.13 -2.63
N GLN A 114 6.33 -11.84 -2.59
CA GLN A 114 7.24 -11.24 -1.61
C GLN A 114 6.45 -10.47 -0.57
N THR A 115 6.72 -10.75 0.71
CA THR A 115 6.13 -10.03 1.85
C THR A 115 7.11 -8.99 2.35
N LEU A 116 6.68 -7.73 2.34
CA LEU A 116 7.43 -6.56 2.76
C LEU A 116 6.91 -6.09 4.12
N PRO A 117 7.71 -6.16 5.19
CA PRO A 117 7.33 -5.59 6.49
C PRO A 117 7.32 -4.07 6.39
N LEU A 118 6.27 -3.43 6.90
CA LEU A 118 6.09 -1.98 6.82
C LEU A 118 6.33 -1.28 8.17
N THR A 119 6.92 -1.98 9.13
CA THR A 119 7.22 -1.46 10.46
C THR A 119 8.28 -0.38 10.39
N HIS A 120 8.05 0.75 11.06
CA HIS A 120 8.97 1.90 11.13
C HIS A 120 9.32 2.54 9.78
N LEU A 121 8.53 2.28 8.73
CA LEU A 121 8.67 2.93 7.44
C LEU A 121 7.67 4.09 7.32
N ASP A 122 8.09 5.19 6.69
CA ASP A 122 7.20 6.25 6.24
C ASP A 122 6.61 5.90 4.86
N GLY A 123 5.63 6.69 4.39
CA GLY A 123 4.96 6.40 3.12
C GLY A 123 5.90 6.41 1.91
N GLU A 124 6.97 7.21 1.94
CA GLU A 124 7.92 7.33 0.84
C GLU A 124 8.87 6.12 0.78
N LYS A 125 9.38 5.67 1.93
CA LYS A 125 10.21 4.47 2.04
C LYS A 125 9.43 3.21 1.64
N ILE A 126 8.14 3.13 2.01
CA ILE A 126 7.28 2.03 1.55
C ILE A 126 7.17 2.01 0.03
N LEU A 127 6.99 3.18 -0.60
CA LEU A 127 6.96 3.28 -2.05
C LEU A 127 8.31 2.88 -2.67
N ALA A 128 9.42 3.40 -2.14
CA ALA A 128 10.75 3.08 -2.65
C ALA A 128 11.05 1.58 -2.56
N GLN A 129 10.67 0.94 -1.46
CA GLN A 129 10.81 -0.51 -1.28
C GLN A 129 9.92 -1.28 -2.26
N LEU A 130 8.67 -0.85 -2.47
CA LEU A 130 7.80 -1.44 -3.47
C LEU A 130 8.40 -1.34 -4.88
N ILE A 131 8.91 -0.17 -5.27
CA ILE A 131 9.53 0.04 -6.58
C ILE A 131 10.78 -0.84 -6.73
N SER A 132 11.61 -0.94 -5.70
CA SER A 132 12.79 -1.81 -5.71
C SER A 132 12.41 -3.27 -5.96
N VAL A 133 11.33 -3.75 -5.33
CA VAL A 133 10.87 -5.15 -5.44
C VAL A 133 10.10 -5.41 -6.73
N ALA A 134 9.31 -4.45 -7.18
CA ALA A 134 8.49 -4.53 -8.39
C ALA A 134 9.27 -4.19 -9.68
N GLY A 135 10.40 -3.49 -9.56
CA GLY A 135 11.27 -3.05 -10.65
C GLY A 135 12.42 -4.02 -10.95
N GLU A 136 12.68 -5.00 -10.08
CA GLU A 136 13.53 -6.13 -10.45
C GLU A 136 12.82 -6.95 -11.54
N GLU A 137 13.14 -6.67 -12.80
CA GLU A 137 13.16 -7.75 -13.80
C GLU A 137 14.20 -8.75 -13.32
N ARG A 138 13.82 -9.70 -12.46
CA ARG A 138 14.64 -10.89 -12.31
C ARG A 138 14.56 -11.57 -13.67
N PRO A 139 15.66 -11.60 -14.46
CA PRO A 139 15.66 -12.39 -15.66
C PRO A 139 15.27 -13.80 -15.24
N GLN A 140 14.34 -14.38 -15.99
CA GLN A 140 13.99 -15.78 -15.88
C GLN A 140 15.30 -16.57 -15.81
N GLY A 141 15.45 -17.36 -14.75
CA GLY A 141 16.47 -18.40 -14.72
C GLY A 141 16.19 -19.42 -15.83
N ILE A 142 16.68 -19.12 -17.01
CA ILE A 142 17.07 -20.06 -18.06
C ILE A 142 18.61 -20.10 -17.89
N GLU A 143 19.32 -21.17 -17.60
CA GLU A 143 19.14 -22.62 -17.68
C GLU A 143 20.28 -23.26 -16.87
N ALA A 144 20.11 -24.50 -16.43
CA ALA A 144 21.09 -25.55 -16.73
C ALA A 144 20.37 -26.91 -16.76
N PRO A 145 20.23 -27.55 -17.93
CA PRO A 145 20.11 -29.00 -17.99
C PRO A 145 21.51 -29.64 -17.89
N GLN A 146 21.51 -30.91 -17.48
CA GLN A 146 22.59 -31.91 -17.51
C GLN A 146 23.59 -31.90 -16.33
N LEU A 147 23.49 -32.93 -15.48
CA LEU A 147 24.23 -34.19 -15.67
C LEU A 147 23.31 -35.38 -15.35
#